data_AF-A0A7S3PCD3-F1
#
_entry.id   AF-A0A7S3PCD3-F1
#
_cell.length_a   1.000
_cell.length_b   1.000
_cell.length_c   1.000
_cell.angle_alpha   90.00
_cell.angle_beta   90.00
_cell.angle_gamma   90.00
#
_symmetry.space_group_name_H-M   'P 1'
#
loop_
_entity.id
_entity.type
_entity.pdbx_description
1 polymer ?
#
loop_
_entity_poly.entity_id
_entity_poly.type
_entity_poly.pdbx_seq_one_letter_code
_entity_poly.pdbx_strand_id
1 'polypeptide(L)'
;FLVSSVQQVTVFVVNLQGRPFMTGLTENTPLLWSLIATFILTFMFASESVPGLNRYFQLVPFPEEGFRDFILMILAIDVVACYMIDRLMKFLFAPKILFASFEEGMSSKEIMSLLLAFGIVGF
;
A
#
# COMPACT_ATOMS: atom_id res chain seq x y z
N PHE A 1 -13.94 3.63 -7.23
CA PHE A 1 -13.88 3.23 -5.81
C PHE A 1 -12.58 2.51 -5.49
N LEU A 2 -12.24 1.37 -6.12
CA LEU A 2 -11.01 0.64 -5.82
C LEU A 2 -9.74 1.51 -5.95
N VAL A 3 -9.61 2.25 -7.06
CA VAL A 3 -8.51 3.20 -7.29
C VAL A 3 -8.43 4.26 -6.20
N SER A 4 -9.56 4.91 -5.87
CA SER A 4 -9.58 5.95 -4.84
C SER A 4 -9.23 5.41 -3.45
N SER A 5 -9.60 4.18 -3.13
CA SER A 5 -9.27 3.54 -1.84
C SER A 5 -7.77 3.25 -1.74
N VAL A 6 -7.15 2.70 -2.78
CA VAL A 6 -5.68 2.52 -2.83
C VAL A 6 -4.98 3.87 -2.73
N GLN A 7 -5.41 4.86 -3.48
CA GLN A 7 -4.81 6.20 -3.47
C GLN A 7 -4.86 6.84 -2.08
N GLN A 8 -5.97 6.74 -1.36
CA GLN A 8 -6.07 7.26 0.01
C GLN A 8 -5.06 6.60 0.95
N VAL A 9 -4.93 5.27 0.88
CA VAL A 9 -3.94 4.51 1.66
C VAL A 9 -2.52 4.93 1.27
N THR A 10 -2.21 5.01 -0.01
CA THR A 10 -0.89 5.42 -0.53
C THR A 10 -0.52 6.82 -0.07
N VAL A 11 -1.41 7.79 -0.22
CA VAL A 11 -1.18 9.18 0.20
C VAL A 11 -0.91 9.23 1.70
N PHE A 12 -1.68 8.49 2.51
CA PHE A 12 -1.47 8.44 3.94
C PHE A 12 -0.10 7.84 4.29
N VAL A 13 0.26 6.70 3.72
CA VAL A 13 1.54 6.01 3.97
C VAL A 13 2.74 6.87 3.56
N VAL A 14 2.67 7.51 2.39
CA VAL A 14 3.77 8.33 1.85
C VAL A 14 3.93 9.65 2.62
N ASN A 15 2.82 10.25 3.07
CA ASN A 15 2.86 11.52 3.79
C ASN A 15 3.11 11.35 5.30
N LEU A 16 2.89 10.17 5.87
CA LEU A 16 3.20 9.92 7.27
C LEU A 16 4.72 9.80 7.46
N GLN A 17 5.36 10.93 7.68
CA GLN A 17 6.75 10.99 8.12
C GLN A 17 6.81 10.48 9.55
N GLY A 18 7.63 9.46 9.81
CA GLY A 18 7.89 9.00 11.17
C GLY A 18 8.82 9.95 11.93
N ARG A 19 9.70 9.36 12.74
CA ARG A 19 10.65 10.09 13.56
C ARG A 19 11.66 10.86 12.68
N PRO A 20 12.21 12.00 13.18
CA PRO A 20 12.13 12.51 14.56
C PRO A 20 10.89 13.38 14.88
N PHE A 21 10.02 13.65 13.89
CA PHE A 21 8.94 14.65 14.05
C PHE A 21 7.60 14.04 14.47
N MET A 22 7.32 12.79 14.11
CA MET A 22 6.13 12.06 14.57
C MET A 22 6.46 10.61 14.92
N THR A 23 5.53 9.97 15.62
CA THR A 23 5.53 8.52 15.89
C THR A 23 5.53 7.75 14.57
N GLY A 24 6.37 6.72 14.48
CA GLY A 24 6.46 5.89 13.28
C GLY A 24 5.15 5.14 13.01
N LEU A 25 4.90 4.80 11.74
CA LEU A 25 3.73 3.99 11.34
C LEU A 25 3.68 2.65 12.10
N THR A 26 4.86 2.13 12.42
CA THR A 26 5.15 0.85 13.10
C THR A 26 4.88 0.91 14.61
N GLU A 27 4.97 2.10 15.20
CA GLU A 27 4.69 2.33 16.61
C GLU A 27 3.18 2.42 16.89
N ASN A 28 2.38 2.74 15.87
CA ASN A 28 0.92 2.74 15.93
C ASN A 28 0.35 1.46 15.30
N THR A 29 0.33 0.37 16.06
CA THR A 29 -0.09 -0.94 15.55
C THR A 29 -1.53 -0.97 15.00
N PRO A 30 -2.57 -0.33 15.60
CA PRO A 30 -3.89 -0.28 15.00
C PRO A 30 -3.93 0.38 13.62
N LEU A 31 -3.16 1.45 13.43
CA LEU A 31 -3.07 2.18 12.17
C LEU A 31 -2.33 1.35 11.11
N LEU A 32 -1.24 0.67 11.49
CA LEU A 32 -0.53 -0.21 10.58
C LEU A 32 -1.44 -1.35 10.07
N TRP A 33 -2.15 -2.02 10.97
CA TRP A 33 -3.06 -3.12 10.61
C TRP A 33 -4.24 -2.65 9.76
N SER A 34 -4.78 -1.46 10.01
CA SER A 34 -5.89 -0.93 9.20
C SER A 34 -5.46 -0.59 7.77
N LEU A 35 -4.26 -0.03 7.59
CA LEU A 35 -3.69 0.26 6.26
C LEU A 35 -3.39 -1.03 5.50
N ILE A 36 -2.76 -2.01 6.16
CA ILE A 36 -2.47 -3.32 5.55
C ILE A 36 -3.77 -4.02 5.17
N ALA A 37 -4.77 -4.07 6.06
CA ALA A 37 -6.05 -4.70 5.78
C ALA A 37 -6.78 -4.03 4.60
N THR A 38 -6.79 -2.69 4.56
CA THR A 38 -7.43 -1.93 3.47
C THR A 38 -6.72 -2.18 2.14
N PHE A 39 -5.38 -2.24 2.15
CA PHE A 39 -4.58 -2.54 0.97
C PHE A 39 -4.89 -3.94 0.43
N ILE A 40 -4.79 -4.97 1.29
CA ILE A 40 -5.08 -6.37 0.91
C ILE A 40 -6.50 -6.52 0.37
N LEU A 41 -7.49 -5.99 1.09
CA LEU A 41 -8.90 -6.09 0.71
C LEU A 41 -9.17 -5.42 -0.65
N THR A 42 -8.53 -4.28 -0.92
CA THR A 42 -8.69 -3.60 -2.21
C THR A 42 -8.06 -4.38 -3.36
N PHE A 43 -6.90 -5.02 -3.14
CA PHE A 43 -6.29 -5.90 -4.14
C PHE A 43 -7.09 -7.18 -4.36
N MET A 44 -7.66 -7.78 -3.30
CA MET A 44 -8.56 -8.93 -3.41
C MET A 44 -9.83 -8.61 -4.22
N PHE A 45 -10.36 -7.39 -4.06
CA PHE A 45 -11.49 -6.94 -4.88
C PHE A 45 -11.11 -6.71 -6.33
N ALA A 46 -9.93 -6.13 -6.57
CA ALA A 46 -9.42 -5.87 -7.91
C ALA A 46 -9.04 -7.17 -8.66
N SER A 47 -8.60 -8.22 -7.96
CA SER A 47 -8.28 -9.52 -8.56
C SER A 47 -9.49 -10.43 -8.74
N GLU A 48 -10.65 -10.07 -8.16
CA GLU A 48 -11.84 -10.91 -8.10
C GLU A 48 -11.63 -12.31 -7.49
N SER A 49 -10.59 -12.50 -6.67
CA SER A 49 -10.24 -13.81 -6.09
C SER A 49 -11.37 -14.43 -5.25
N VAL A 50 -12.26 -13.60 -4.68
CA VAL A 50 -13.41 -14.04 -3.87
C VAL A 50 -14.71 -13.46 -4.43
N PRO A 51 -15.37 -14.13 -5.40
CA PRO A 51 -16.58 -13.63 -6.06
C PRO A 51 -17.75 -13.40 -5.10
N GLY A 52 -17.84 -14.19 -4.02
CA GLY A 52 -18.87 -14.03 -2.98
C GLY A 52 -18.75 -12.71 -2.23
N LEU A 53 -17.51 -12.25 -2.00
CA LEU A 53 -17.25 -10.98 -1.32
C LEU A 53 -17.52 -9.80 -2.26
N ASN A 54 -17.10 -9.90 -3.53
CA ASN A 54 -17.40 -8.89 -4.54
C ASN A 54 -18.91 -8.70 -4.73
N ARG A 55 -19.68 -9.81 -4.75
CA ARG A 55 -21.15 -9.76 -4.83
C ARG A 55 -21.79 -9.12 -3.61
N TYR A 56 -21.26 -9.38 -2.41
CA TYR A 56 -21.74 -8.76 -1.16
C TYR A 56 -21.54 -7.24 -1.18
N PHE A 57 -20.39 -6.78 -1.66
CA PHE A 57 -20.07 -5.36 -1.83
C PHE A 57 -20.64 -4.73 -3.13
N GLN A 58 -21.47 -5.46 -3.86
CA GLN A 58 -22.11 -5.00 -5.11
C GLN A 58 -21.10 -4.52 -6.16
N LEU A 59 -19.91 -5.13 -6.19
CA LEU A 59 -18.90 -4.87 -7.21
C LEU A 59 -19.29 -5.60 -8.50
N VAL A 60 -19.36 -4.84 -9.59
CA VAL A 60 -19.62 -5.39 -10.93
C VAL A 60 -18.35 -6.11 -11.39
N PRO A 61 -18.45 -7.38 -11.84
CA PRO A 61 -17.31 -8.09 -12.38
C PRO A 61 -16.78 -7.38 -13.63
N PHE A 62 -15.47 -7.40 -13.80
CA PHE A 62 -14.82 -6.84 -14.96
C PHE A 62 -15.21 -7.62 -16.23
N PRO A 63 -15.44 -6.93 -17.35
CA PRO A 63 -15.94 -7.56 -18.57
C PRO A 63 -14.88 -8.44 -19.27
N GLU A 64 -13.60 -8.12 -19.12
CA GLU A 64 -12.47 -8.82 -19.74
C GLU A 64 -11.33 -9.02 -18.74
N GLU A 65 -10.67 -10.18 -18.80
CA GLU A 65 -9.50 -10.48 -17.95
C GLU A 65 -8.35 -9.49 -18.21
N GLY A 66 -8.15 -9.05 -19.45
CA GLY A 66 -7.14 -8.05 -19.80
C GLY A 66 -7.41 -6.68 -19.15
N PHE A 67 -8.68 -6.32 -18.96
CA PHE A 67 -9.04 -5.08 -18.27
C PHE A 67 -8.76 -5.18 -16.76
N ARG A 68 -9.06 -6.33 -16.15
CA ARG A 68 -8.72 -6.59 -14.73
C ARG A 68 -7.21 -6.46 -14.51
N ASP A 69 -6.41 -7.11 -15.35
CA ASP A 69 -4.96 -7.12 -15.21
C ASP A 69 -4.37 -5.71 -15.45
N PHE A 70 -4.95 -4.93 -16.38
CA PHE A 70 -4.62 -3.52 -16.56
C PHE A 70 -4.89 -2.69 -15.29
N ILE A 71 -6.03 -2.91 -14.63
CA ILE A 71 -6.36 -2.23 -13.37
C ILE A 71 -5.41 -2.65 -12.24
N LEU A 72 -5.08 -3.93 -12.12
CA LEU A 72 -4.09 -4.37 -11.12
C LEU A 72 -2.72 -3.74 -11.37
N MET A 73 -2.29 -3.68 -12.63
CA MET A 73 -1.03 -3.05 -13.01
C MET A 73 -1.03 -1.55 -12.71
N ILE A 74 -2.10 -0.82 -13.03
CA ILE A 74 -2.16 0.62 -12.78
C ILE A 74 -2.16 0.93 -11.28
N LEU A 75 -2.83 0.11 -10.46
CA LEU A 75 -2.81 0.23 -9.00
C LEU A 75 -1.40 -0.01 -8.44
N ALA A 76 -0.69 -1.03 -8.93
CA ALA A 76 0.68 -1.30 -8.52
C ALA A 76 1.62 -0.15 -8.92
N ILE A 77 1.49 0.36 -10.15
CA ILE A 77 2.28 1.49 -10.65
C ILE A 77 2.01 2.75 -9.83
N ASP A 78 0.76 3.06 -9.49
CA ASP A 78 0.39 4.24 -8.68
C ASP A 78 1.12 4.24 -7.32
N VAL A 79 1.08 3.12 -6.61
CA VAL A 79 1.75 2.95 -5.30
C VAL A 79 3.27 3.13 -5.45
N VAL A 80 3.88 2.44 -6.41
CA VAL A 80 5.34 2.46 -6.62
C VAL A 80 5.80 3.84 -7.09
N ALA A 81 5.09 4.47 -8.03
CA ALA A 81 5.44 5.77 -8.56
C ALA A 81 5.34 6.86 -7.49
N CYS A 82 4.26 6.88 -6.69
CA CYS A 82 4.13 7.81 -5.58
C CYS A 82 5.25 7.65 -4.55
N TYR A 83 5.60 6.41 -4.19
CA TYR A 83 6.68 6.12 -3.26
C TYR A 83 8.06 6.55 -3.81
N MET A 84 8.34 6.26 -5.09
CA MET A 84 9.60 6.61 -5.74
C MET A 84 9.78 8.12 -5.88
N ILE A 85 8.72 8.83 -6.28
CA ILE A 85 8.74 10.28 -6.39
C ILE A 85 8.97 10.91 -5.02
N ASP A 86 8.28 10.46 -3.97
CA ASP A 86 8.52 10.93 -2.60
C ASP A 86 9.98 10.72 -2.17
N ARG A 87 10.53 9.53 -2.43
CA ARG A 87 11.93 9.23 -2.08
C ARG A 87 12.91 10.10 -2.86
N LEU A 88 12.65 10.33 -4.15
CA LEU A 88 13.44 11.20 -4.99
C LEU A 88 13.40 12.66 -4.50
N MET A 89 12.22 13.16 -4.14
CA MET A 89 12.08 14.52 -3.61
C MET A 89 12.83 14.69 -2.29
N LYS A 90 12.71 13.72 -1.37
CA LYS A 90 13.48 13.71 -0.12
C LYS A 90 14.98 13.62 -0.37
N PHE A 91 15.41 12.86 -1.37
CA PHE A 91 16.82 12.75 -1.73
C PHE A 91 17.39 14.07 -2.27
N LEU A 92 16.64 14.74 -3.16
CA LEU A 92 17.08 15.99 -3.79
C LEU A 92 17.04 17.19 -2.83
N PHE A 93 15.98 17.32 -2.02
CA PHE A 93 15.74 18.52 -1.22
C PHE A 93 16.03 18.34 0.28
N ALA A 94 15.98 17.12 0.82
CA ALA A 94 16.07 16.86 2.25
C ALA A 94 16.86 15.58 2.60
N PRO A 95 18.11 15.43 2.13
CA PRO A 95 18.88 14.18 2.29
C PRO A 95 19.07 13.79 3.75
N LYS A 96 19.24 14.76 4.66
CA LYS A 96 19.37 14.49 6.11
C LYS A 96 18.14 13.81 6.70
N ILE A 97 16.94 14.18 6.24
CA ILE A 97 15.67 13.57 6.68
C ILE A 97 15.52 12.17 6.10
N LEU A 98 15.97 11.98 4.85
CA LEU A 98 15.96 10.69 4.17
C LEU A 98 16.81 9.63 4.91
N PHE A 99 18.02 10.01 5.33
CA PHE A 99 18.92 9.13 6.07
C PHE A 99 18.44 8.84 7.49
N ALA A 100 17.94 9.85 8.23
CA ALA A 100 17.34 9.63 9.55
C ALA A 100 16.14 8.66 9.49
N SER A 101 15.33 8.78 8.44
CA SER A 101 14.20 7.86 8.19
C SER A 101 14.64 6.44 7.81
N PHE A 102 15.87 6.23 7.32
CA PHE A 102 16.42 4.89 7.01
C PHE A 102 17.06 4.24 8.23
N GLU A 103 17.80 5.00 9.05
CA GLU A 103 18.46 4.48 10.25
C GLU A 103 17.45 3.99 11.30
N GLU A 104 16.26 4.58 11.32
CA GLU A 104 15.14 4.18 12.18
C GLU A 104 14.06 3.38 11.43
N GLY A 105 14.27 3.11 10.13
CA GLY A 105 13.27 2.54 9.21
C GLY A 105 13.30 1.01 9.11
N MET A 106 12.14 0.41 9.37
CA MET A 106 11.77 -1.01 9.26
C MET A 106 12.58 -1.98 10.14
N SER A 107 11.99 -2.32 11.29
CA SER A 107 12.34 -3.55 12.00
C SER A 107 12.09 -4.74 11.09
N SER A 108 13.08 -5.64 10.92
CA SER A 108 13.04 -6.78 9.99
C SER A 108 11.80 -7.69 10.14
N LYS A 109 11.08 -7.59 11.25
CA LYS A 109 9.82 -8.29 11.50
C LYS A 109 8.67 -7.80 10.62
N GLU A 110 8.66 -6.54 10.19
CA GLU A 110 7.55 -5.94 9.44
C GLU A 110 7.67 -6.15 7.94
N ILE A 111 8.90 -6.18 7.42
CA ILE A 111 9.20 -6.68 6.07
C ILE A 111 8.73 -8.14 5.96
N MET A 112 8.91 -8.92 7.02
CA MET A 112 8.43 -10.31 7.07
C MET A 112 6.90 -10.39 7.11
N SER A 113 6.21 -9.52 7.85
CA SER A 113 4.74 -9.43 7.84
C SER A 113 4.18 -9.03 6.47
N LEU A 114 4.81 -8.06 5.80
CA LEU A 114 4.46 -7.63 4.44
C LEU A 114 4.68 -8.76 3.43
N LEU A 115 5.83 -9.43 3.48
CA LEU A 115 6.12 -10.59 2.62
C LEU A 115 5.11 -11.74 2.83
N LEU A 116 4.70 -11.97 4.08
CA LEU A 116 3.72 -13.00 4.42
C LEU A 116 2.31 -12.61 3.92
N ALA A 117 1.95 -11.33 3.99
CA ALA A 117 0.73 -10.80 3.39
C ALA A 117 0.72 -10.91 1.86
N PHE A 118 1.84 -10.59 1.19
CA PHE A 118 1.98 -10.81 -0.25
C PHE A 118 1.92 -12.31 -0.62
N GLY A 119 2.43 -13.20 0.24
CA GLY A 119 2.34 -14.65 0.06
C GLY A 119 0.92 -15.21 0.19
N ILE A 120 0.04 -14.56 0.96
CA ILE A 120 -1.37 -14.93 1.09
C ILE A 120 -2.20 -14.45 -0.11
N VAL A 121 -1.86 -13.30 -0.70
CA VAL A 121 -2.52 -12.77 -1.90
C VAL A 121 -2.04 -13.49 -3.18
N GLY A 122 -0.86 -14.12 -3.15
CA GLY A 122 -0.27 -14.84 -4.27
C GLY A 122 -0.73 -16.30 -4.45
N PHE A 123 -1.83 -16.73 -3.83
CA PHE A 123 -2.38 -18.09 -3.95
C PHE A 123 -3.89 -18.08 -4.25
#